data_AF-E2AV76-F1
#
_entry.id   AF-E2AV76-F1
#
_cell.length_a   1.000
_cell.length_b   1.000
_cell.length_c   1.000
_cell.angle_alpha   90.00
_cell.angle_beta   90.00
_cell.angle_gamma   90.00
#
_symmetry.space_group_name_H-M   'P 1'
#
loop_
_entity.id
_entity.type
_entity.pdbx_description
1 polymer ?
#
loop_
_entity_poly.entity_id
_entity_poly.type
_entity_poly.pdbx_seq_one_letter_code
_entity_poly.pdbx_strand_id
1 'polypeptide(L)'
;MDLMLCLVEVGKGHMLKHPLCESFLYLKWLRIRKFFLFSLMFHSIFVAFFTGFVGATYLWHKKQLSSILLWPVLGFTCVLASKEIFQIAHGICYYAKRWENWLQWSVIVASSLILIPPADEWQYHIAALGILLAWIELMIVVGRFPMFGIYVQMFTQVSINFFKFLAAYICLIVGFSLGFSVLHDQYKSFTNPLISLLKTVIMMSGELEFEDVFFNDKTLKYPGTAHLMLLSFVILVTVILTNLMVGLAVSDIQELRRCAGLDRLVRRAELVAHVENMLFSKLLDYTPACKIIQACRRGALLLHPPYHCALHIRPNDPREKRLPRELIRAVYRLVSERKTRRTTFRGSAPPPQNVAANESNHVRLSRMYSNQSNQQQLNELAAELKRCSYNISTKLDRLTNKVETITRDLDLTVHLH
;
A
#
# COMPACT_ATOMS: atom_id res chain seq x y z
N MET A 1 -15.86 -7.72 5.26
CA MET A 1 -14.58 -7.11 4.86
C MET A 1 -14.14 -7.75 3.53
N ASP A 2 -14.26 -9.08 3.45
CA ASP A 2 -14.11 -9.90 2.25
C ASP A 2 -14.85 -9.39 1.01
N LEU A 3 -16.05 -8.83 1.13
CA LEU A 3 -16.76 -8.21 -0.01
C LEU A 3 -16.00 -6.98 -0.57
N MET A 4 -15.42 -6.15 0.30
CA MET A 4 -14.63 -4.98 -0.13
C MET A 4 -13.28 -5.41 -0.72
N LEU A 5 -12.64 -6.44 -0.17
CA LEU A 5 -11.42 -7.02 -0.77
C LEU A 5 -11.71 -7.66 -2.12
N CYS A 6 -12.81 -8.39 -2.25
CA CYS A 6 -13.26 -8.96 -3.52
C CYS A 6 -13.52 -7.86 -4.57
N LEU A 7 -14.08 -6.71 -4.16
CA LEU A 7 -14.24 -5.55 -5.04
C LEU A 7 -12.91 -4.92 -5.47
N VAL A 8 -11.89 -4.94 -4.60
CA VAL A 8 -10.52 -4.50 -4.93
C VAL A 8 -9.84 -5.49 -5.88
N GLU A 9 -9.90 -6.79 -5.59
CA GLU A 9 -9.32 -7.86 -6.42
C GLU A 9 -9.94 -7.94 -7.81
N VAL A 10 -11.24 -7.64 -7.95
CA VAL A 10 -11.97 -7.62 -9.23
C VAL A 10 -11.74 -6.29 -9.99
N GLY A 11 -10.94 -5.35 -9.46
CA GLY A 11 -10.65 -4.07 -10.12
C GLY A 11 -11.79 -3.05 -10.09
N LYS A 12 -12.87 -3.32 -9.35
CA LYS A 12 -14.00 -2.39 -9.16
C LYS A 12 -13.78 -1.44 -7.98
N GLY A 13 -12.55 -0.96 -7.82
CA GLY A 13 -12.16 -0.05 -6.73
C GLY A 13 -13.00 1.22 -6.67
N HIS A 14 -13.50 1.71 -7.81
CA HIS A 14 -14.35 2.90 -7.88
C HIS A 14 -15.63 2.78 -7.01
N MET A 15 -16.15 1.57 -6.77
CA MET A 15 -17.30 1.34 -5.91
C MET A 15 -17.00 1.63 -4.43
N LEU A 16 -15.73 1.62 -4.02
CA LEU A 16 -15.35 2.04 -2.67
C LEU A 16 -15.61 3.53 -2.44
N LYS A 17 -15.60 4.38 -3.49
CA LYS A 17 -15.93 5.82 -3.38
C LYS A 17 -17.40 6.09 -3.02
N HIS A 18 -18.25 5.07 -2.97
CA HIS A 18 -19.63 5.24 -2.54
C HIS A 18 -19.65 5.73 -1.07
N PRO A 19 -20.48 6.74 -0.73
CA PRO A 19 -20.48 7.36 0.61
C PRO A 19 -20.70 6.37 1.76
N LEU A 20 -21.42 5.27 1.52
CA LEU A 20 -21.58 4.18 2.51
C LEU A 20 -20.29 3.39 2.75
N CYS A 21 -19.53 3.07 1.70
CA CYS A 21 -18.26 2.34 1.82
C CYS A 21 -17.18 3.21 2.47
N GLU A 22 -17.12 4.48 2.09
CA GLU A 22 -16.21 5.46 2.69
C GLU A 22 -16.51 5.68 4.18
N SER A 23 -17.78 5.86 4.55
CA SER A 23 -18.19 6.02 5.95
C SER A 23 -17.89 4.78 6.78
N PHE A 24 -18.15 3.58 6.24
CA PHE A 24 -17.84 2.32 6.91
C PHE A 24 -16.32 2.17 7.13
N LEU A 25 -15.50 2.43 6.11
CA LEU A 25 -14.04 2.38 6.22
C LEU A 25 -13.51 3.44 7.18
N TYR A 26 -14.10 4.63 7.23
CA TYR A 26 -13.73 5.68 8.17
C TYR A 26 -14.00 5.29 9.63
N LEU A 27 -15.20 4.76 9.93
CA LEU A 27 -15.54 4.27 11.28
C LEU A 27 -14.61 3.15 11.71
N LYS A 28 -14.26 2.25 10.79
CA LYS A 28 -13.34 1.14 11.05
C LYS A 28 -11.91 1.62 11.28
N TRP A 29 -11.49 2.60 10.49
CA TRP A 29 -10.20 3.25 10.60
C TRP A 29 -10.02 3.93 11.98
N LEU A 30 -11.02 4.65 12.49
CA LEU A 30 -10.95 5.30 13.80
C LEU A 30 -10.61 4.32 14.94
N ARG A 31 -11.13 3.10 14.83
CA ARG A 31 -10.91 2.03 15.80
C ARG A 31 -9.53 1.38 15.64
N ILE A 32 -9.13 1.10 14.41
CA ILE A 32 -7.85 0.45 14.08
C ILE A 32 -6.64 1.41 14.23
N ARG A 33 -6.83 2.72 14.04
CA ARG A 33 -5.78 3.75 14.15
C ARG A 33 -5.04 3.69 15.49
N LYS A 34 -5.71 3.27 16.58
CA LYS A 34 -5.07 3.11 17.91
C LYS A 34 -3.95 2.07 17.89
N PHE A 35 -4.14 0.95 17.18
CA PHE A 35 -3.09 -0.08 17.01
C PHE A 35 -1.92 0.42 16.19
N PHE A 36 -2.19 1.17 15.12
CA PHE A 36 -1.12 1.80 14.33
C PHE A 36 -0.32 2.81 15.13
N LEU A 37 -0.98 3.63 15.95
CA LEU A 37 -0.30 4.58 16.84
C LEU A 37 0.55 3.85 17.87
N PHE A 38 0.04 2.79 18.49
CA PHE A 38 0.83 1.97 19.41
C PHE A 38 2.06 1.35 18.72
N SER A 39 1.88 0.79 17.52
CA SER A 39 2.98 0.27 16.71
C SER A 39 4.01 1.35 16.37
N LEU A 40 3.57 2.55 15.99
CA LEU A 40 4.47 3.66 15.71
C LEU A 40 5.26 4.07 16.95
N MET A 41 4.58 4.24 18.09
CA MET A 41 5.24 4.57 19.36
C MET A 41 6.26 3.50 19.75
N PHE A 42 5.93 2.22 19.58
CA PHE A 42 6.88 1.13 19.83
C PHE A 42 8.14 1.24 18.97
N HIS A 43 8.02 1.46 17.65
CA HIS A 43 9.18 1.60 16.77
C HIS A 43 9.94 2.92 17.04
N SER A 44 9.26 4.02 17.31
CA SER A 44 9.90 5.30 17.69
C SER A 44 10.71 5.18 18.98
N ILE A 45 10.18 4.48 19.99
CA ILE A 45 10.89 4.23 21.25
C ILE A 45 12.12 3.35 21.00
N PHE A 46 11.98 2.28 20.21
CA PHE A 46 13.12 1.44 19.82
C PHE A 46 14.21 2.26 19.13
N VAL A 47 13.87 3.07 18.11
CA VAL A 47 14.84 3.90 17.37
C VAL A 47 15.51 4.92 18.28
N ALA A 48 14.78 5.52 19.24
CA ALA A 48 15.35 6.45 20.21
C ALA A 48 16.38 5.75 21.13
N PHE A 49 16.04 4.59 21.70
CA PHE A 49 16.97 3.81 22.52
C PHE A 49 18.17 3.29 21.72
N PHE A 50 17.94 2.80 20.51
CA PHE A 50 18.99 2.31 19.63
C PHE A 50 19.97 3.42 19.22
N THR A 51 19.45 4.58 18.80
CA THR A 51 20.26 5.77 18.48
C THR A 51 21.03 6.24 19.73
N GLY A 52 20.37 6.27 20.88
CA GLY A 52 21.01 6.61 22.16
C GLY A 52 22.14 5.65 22.53
N PHE A 53 21.95 4.34 22.35
CA PHE A 53 22.96 3.31 22.63
C PHE A 53 24.17 3.43 21.69
N VAL A 54 23.93 3.60 20.38
CA VAL A 54 25.01 3.78 19.41
C VAL A 54 25.77 5.08 19.68
N GLY A 55 25.07 6.18 19.97
CA GLY A 55 25.69 7.44 20.38
C GLY A 55 26.54 7.28 21.65
N ALA A 56 26.00 6.64 22.69
CA ALA A 56 26.71 6.42 23.96
C ALA A 56 28.01 5.61 23.78
N THR A 57 27.98 4.61 22.90
CA THR A 57 29.07 3.65 22.69
C THR A 57 30.14 4.21 21.74
N TYR A 58 29.73 4.73 20.58
CA TYR A 58 30.64 5.08 19.49
C TYR A 58 30.93 6.58 19.35
N LEU A 59 30.06 7.48 19.84
CA LEU A 59 30.30 8.93 19.78
C LEU A 59 30.84 9.48 21.11
N TRP A 60 30.17 9.18 22.23
CA TRP A 60 30.52 9.75 23.55
C TRP A 60 31.45 8.88 24.39
N HIS A 61 31.66 7.62 24.01
CA HIS A 61 32.47 6.63 24.73
C HIS A 61 32.13 6.53 26.25
N LYS A 62 30.85 6.68 26.60
CA LYS A 62 30.35 6.63 27.99
C LYS A 62 29.90 5.20 28.34
N LYS A 63 30.82 4.37 28.83
CA LYS A 63 30.58 2.94 29.16
C LYS A 63 29.38 2.71 30.08
N GLN A 64 29.19 3.56 31.10
CA GLN A 64 28.08 3.41 32.05
C GLN A 64 26.71 3.62 31.39
N LEU A 65 26.59 4.65 30.53
CA LEU A 65 25.36 4.95 29.79
C LEU A 65 25.06 3.83 28.76
N SER A 66 26.10 3.36 28.05
CA SER A 66 25.98 2.25 27.10
C SER A 66 25.47 0.97 27.77
N SER A 67 26.02 0.59 28.93
CA SER A 67 25.58 -0.59 29.70
C SER A 67 24.11 -0.50 30.13
N ILE A 68 23.64 0.68 30.56
CA ILE A 68 22.23 0.90 30.93
C ILE A 68 21.33 0.79 29.70
N LEU A 69 21.72 1.37 28.56
CA LEU A 69 20.95 1.37 27.32
C LEU A 69 20.97 0.01 26.58
N LEU A 70 21.94 -0.85 26.86
CA LEU A 70 22.04 -2.18 26.27
C LEU A 70 20.82 -3.05 26.59
N TRP A 71 20.39 -3.08 27.85
CA TRP A 71 19.25 -3.90 28.30
C TRP A 71 17.93 -3.59 27.58
N PRO A 72 17.47 -2.32 27.47
CA PRO A 72 16.27 -2.01 26.72
C PRO A 72 16.45 -2.31 25.22
N VAL A 73 17.60 -2.00 24.61
CA VAL A 73 17.85 -2.30 23.18
C VAL A 73 17.82 -3.80 22.91
N LEU A 74 18.41 -4.61 23.78
CA LEU A 74 18.32 -6.07 23.73
C LEU A 74 16.87 -6.53 23.80
N GLY A 75 16.12 -6.03 24.77
CA GLY A 75 14.71 -6.37 24.96
C GLY A 75 13.86 -6.05 23.73
N PHE A 76 14.00 -4.85 23.18
CA PHE A 76 13.29 -4.46 21.95
C PHE A 76 13.70 -5.30 20.75
N THR A 77 15.01 -5.59 20.59
CA THR A 77 15.51 -6.42 19.49
C THR A 77 14.94 -7.84 19.57
N CYS A 78 14.89 -8.44 20.76
CA CYS A 78 14.27 -9.75 20.98
C CYS A 78 12.77 -9.73 20.65
N VAL A 79 12.04 -8.68 21.05
CA VAL A 79 10.61 -8.53 20.71
C VAL A 79 10.42 -8.40 19.20
N LEU A 80 11.23 -7.58 18.51
CA LEU A 80 11.19 -7.44 17.05
C LEU A 80 11.49 -8.77 16.34
N ALA A 81 12.54 -9.48 16.76
CA ALA A 81 12.88 -10.80 16.23
C ALA A 81 11.73 -11.81 16.43
N SER A 82 11.11 -11.82 17.62
CA SER A 82 9.96 -12.71 17.89
C SER A 82 8.77 -12.40 16.99
N LYS A 83 8.51 -11.11 16.70
CA LYS A 83 7.47 -10.65 15.78
C LYS A 83 7.77 -11.10 14.35
N GLU A 84 9.00 -10.98 13.85
CA GLU A 84 9.36 -11.43 12.51
C GLU A 84 9.27 -12.96 12.37
N ILE A 85 9.72 -13.72 13.37
CA ILE A 85 9.61 -15.19 13.39
C ILE A 85 8.13 -15.61 13.34
N PHE A 86 7.26 -14.95 14.11
CA PHE A 86 5.82 -15.20 14.07
C PHE A 86 5.22 -14.90 12.68
N GLN A 87 5.68 -13.85 12.01
CA GLN A 87 5.22 -13.52 10.66
C GLN A 87 5.67 -14.54 9.62
N ILE A 88 6.91 -15.05 9.71
CA ILE A 88 7.41 -16.11 8.83
C ILE A 88 6.59 -17.39 9.00
N ALA A 89 6.27 -17.75 10.25
CA ALA A 89 5.49 -18.96 10.55
C ALA A 89 4.08 -18.94 9.92
N HIS A 90 3.50 -17.76 9.69
CA HIS A 90 2.18 -17.60 9.07
C HIS A 90 2.21 -17.70 7.53
N GLY A 91 3.39 -17.70 6.89
CA GLY A 91 3.50 -17.92 5.44
C GLY A 91 4.80 -17.40 4.82
N ILE A 92 5.78 -18.29 4.67
CA ILE A 92 7.15 -17.96 4.22
C ILE A 92 7.23 -17.38 2.80
N CYS A 93 6.46 -17.92 1.85
CA CYS A 93 6.55 -17.52 0.44
C CYS A 93 5.98 -16.12 0.19
N TYR A 94 4.89 -15.75 0.88
CA TYR A 94 4.33 -14.41 0.76
C TYR A 94 5.19 -13.38 1.50
N TYR A 95 5.74 -13.79 2.65
CA TYR A 95 6.61 -12.97 3.47
C TYR A 95 7.91 -12.57 2.73
N ALA A 96 8.59 -13.51 2.07
CA ALA A 96 9.86 -13.25 1.39
C ALA A 96 9.76 -12.26 0.21
N LYS A 97 8.57 -12.10 -0.39
CA LYS A 97 8.35 -11.21 -1.55
C LYS A 97 8.24 -9.73 -1.15
N ARG A 98 7.94 -9.41 0.11
CA ARG A 98 7.81 -8.02 0.58
C ARG A 98 9.17 -7.47 0.99
N TRP A 99 9.63 -6.42 0.30
CA TRP A 99 10.91 -5.77 0.57
C TRP A 99 10.98 -5.13 1.97
N GLU A 100 9.85 -4.71 2.54
CA GLU A 100 9.77 -4.19 3.91
C GLU A 100 10.35 -5.19 4.91
N ASN A 101 10.06 -6.48 4.76
CA ASN A 101 10.50 -7.52 5.68
C ASN A 101 12.03 -7.69 5.65
N TRP A 102 12.64 -7.58 4.46
CA TRP A 102 14.09 -7.60 4.32
C TRP A 102 14.76 -6.44 5.06
N LEU A 103 14.14 -5.26 5.02
CA LEU A 103 14.62 -4.11 5.80
C LEU A 103 14.51 -4.37 7.31
N GLN A 104 13.40 -4.93 7.81
CA GLN A 104 13.24 -5.25 9.24
C GLN A 104 14.29 -6.26 9.71
N TRP A 105 14.56 -7.32 8.92
CA TRP A 105 15.65 -8.25 9.21
C TRP A 105 17.02 -7.58 9.22
N SER A 106 17.29 -6.67 8.28
CA SER A 106 18.56 -5.95 8.24
C SER A 106 18.80 -5.12 9.51
N VAL A 107 17.75 -4.50 10.07
CA VAL A 107 17.82 -3.75 11.32
C VAL A 107 18.05 -4.68 12.51
N ILE A 108 17.35 -5.82 12.57
CA ILE A 108 17.52 -6.83 13.64
C ILE A 108 18.94 -7.42 13.64
N VAL A 109 19.48 -7.75 12.46
CA VAL A 109 20.83 -8.27 12.32
C VAL A 109 21.86 -7.21 12.69
N ALA A 110 21.71 -5.98 12.19
CA ALA A 110 22.59 -4.88 12.55
C ALA A 110 22.57 -4.62 14.07
N SER A 111 21.39 -4.52 14.69
CA SER A 111 21.28 -4.27 16.13
C SER A 111 21.84 -5.41 16.98
N SER A 112 21.70 -6.66 16.53
CA SER A 112 22.28 -7.84 17.20
C SER A 112 23.81 -7.86 17.13
N LEU A 113 24.39 -7.53 15.96
CA LEU A 113 25.84 -7.51 15.77
C LEU A 113 26.54 -6.43 16.60
N ILE A 114 25.94 -5.24 16.72
CA ILE A 114 26.46 -4.12 17.51
C ILE A 114 26.41 -4.41 19.02
N LEU A 115 25.54 -5.33 19.45
CA LEU A 115 25.34 -5.65 20.87
C LEU A 115 26.40 -6.57 21.46
N ILE A 116 27.27 -7.17 20.63
CA ILE A 116 28.32 -8.11 21.06
C ILE A 116 29.57 -7.32 21.47
N PRO A 117 29.92 -7.26 22.78
CA PRO A 117 31.18 -6.65 23.21
C PRO A 117 32.37 -7.61 22.97
N PRO A 118 33.61 -7.10 22.76
CA PRO A 118 34.03 -5.69 22.69
C PRO A 118 33.79 -5.03 21.32
N ALA A 119 33.88 -3.69 21.28
CA ALA A 119 33.69 -2.92 20.05
C ALA A 119 34.93 -2.96 19.15
N ASP A 120 34.82 -3.66 18.03
CA ASP A 120 35.84 -3.73 16.98
C ASP A 120 35.61 -2.68 15.88
N GLU A 121 36.62 -2.42 15.05
CA GLU A 121 36.56 -1.45 13.93
C GLU A 121 35.40 -1.73 12.96
N TRP A 122 35.14 -3.00 12.64
CA TRP A 122 34.04 -3.38 11.74
C TRP A 122 32.66 -3.02 12.30
N GLN A 123 32.51 -2.98 13.62
CA GLN A 123 31.25 -2.61 14.26
C GLN A 123 30.94 -1.11 14.08
N TYR A 124 31.94 -0.24 13.90
CA TYR A 124 31.71 1.17 13.60
C TYR A 124 30.99 1.34 12.26
N HIS A 125 31.37 0.56 11.25
CA HIS A 125 30.70 0.56 9.95
C HIS A 125 29.25 0.07 10.06
N ILE A 126 29.02 -1.02 10.81
CA ILE A 126 27.68 -1.56 11.02
C ILE A 126 26.82 -0.63 11.87
N ALA A 127 27.40 0.06 12.85
CA ALA A 127 26.70 1.04 13.67
C ALA A 127 26.22 2.24 12.83
N ALA A 128 27.07 2.76 11.95
CA ALA A 128 26.71 3.85 11.05
C ALA A 128 25.57 3.45 10.08
N LEU A 129 25.69 2.28 9.45
CA LEU A 129 24.65 1.77 8.55
C LEU A 129 23.37 1.38 9.31
N GLY A 130 23.51 0.78 10.49
CA GLY A 130 22.40 0.32 11.32
C GLY A 130 21.52 1.47 11.78
N ILE A 131 22.09 2.60 12.21
CA ILE A 131 21.31 3.80 12.55
C ILE A 131 20.50 4.24 11.32
N LEU A 132 21.15 4.38 10.16
CA LEU A 132 20.46 4.82 8.95
C LEU A 132 19.29 3.89 8.58
N LEU A 133 19.50 2.57 8.61
CA LEU A 133 18.47 1.58 8.32
C LEU A 133 17.30 1.65 9.32
N ALA A 134 17.58 1.86 10.62
CA ALA A 134 16.55 1.99 11.65
C ALA A 134 15.67 3.24 11.43
N TRP A 135 16.25 4.36 11.00
CA TRP A 135 15.49 5.57 10.67
C TRP A 135 14.69 5.42 9.37
N ILE A 136 15.22 4.71 8.36
CA ILE A 136 14.47 4.38 7.14
C ILE A 136 13.29 3.46 7.46
N GLU A 137 13.47 2.47 8.34
CA GLU A 137 12.37 1.62 8.81
C GLU A 137 11.28 2.46 9.48
N LEU A 138 11.66 3.39 10.37
CA LEU A 138 10.72 4.30 11.01
C LEU A 138 9.92 5.13 9.99
N MET A 139 10.59 5.66 8.96
CA MET A 139 9.93 6.38 7.87
C MET A 139 8.87 5.51 7.17
N ILE A 140 9.16 4.24 6.90
CA ILE A 140 8.20 3.31 6.27
C ILE A 140 7.03 2.99 7.20
N VAL A 141 7.30 2.80 8.51
CA VAL A 141 6.25 2.61 9.52
C VAL A 141 5.33 3.84 9.59
N VAL A 142 5.88 5.06 9.55
CA VAL A 142 5.11 6.31 9.43
C VAL A 142 4.28 6.32 8.13
N GLY A 143 4.83 5.79 7.04
CA GLY A 143 4.13 5.61 5.76
C GLY A 143 2.89 4.72 5.82
N ARG A 144 2.70 3.91 6.85
CA ARG A 144 1.45 3.13 7.03
C ARG A 144 0.26 4.00 7.44
N PHE A 145 0.50 5.24 7.90
CA PHE A 145 -0.58 6.19 8.18
C PHE A 145 -1.15 6.79 6.89
N PRO A 146 -2.48 6.80 6.68
CA PRO A 146 -3.10 7.34 5.46
C PRO A 146 -2.81 8.82 5.17
N MET A 147 -2.36 9.60 6.15
CA MET A 147 -1.95 10.99 5.97
C MET A 147 -0.53 11.08 5.38
N PHE A 148 0.42 10.34 5.96
CA PHE A 148 1.83 10.37 5.56
C PHE A 148 2.19 9.37 4.45
N GLY A 149 1.39 8.32 4.29
CA GLY A 149 1.67 7.21 3.38
C GLY A 149 1.71 7.59 1.92
N ILE A 150 0.96 8.62 1.51
CA ILE A 150 1.05 9.17 0.16
C ILE A 150 2.46 9.74 -0.10
N TYR A 151 2.99 10.50 0.86
CA TYR A 151 4.33 11.10 0.74
C TYR A 151 5.43 10.05 0.77
N VAL A 152 5.35 9.07 1.68
CA VAL A 152 6.33 7.98 1.77
C VAL A 152 6.30 7.11 0.52
N GLN A 153 5.10 6.84 -0.04
CA GLN A 153 4.97 6.11 -1.30
C GLN A 153 5.52 6.91 -2.48
N MET A 154 5.28 8.23 -2.55
CA MET A 154 5.90 9.09 -3.57
C MET A 154 7.42 9.02 -3.48
N PHE A 155 7.99 9.15 -2.29
CA PHE A 155 9.43 9.04 -2.09
C PHE A 155 9.98 7.68 -2.54
N THR A 156 9.33 6.58 -2.14
CA THR A 156 9.74 5.22 -2.51
C THR A 156 9.68 5.01 -4.02
N GLN A 157 8.60 5.46 -4.67
CA GLN A 157 8.42 5.33 -6.12
C GLN A 157 9.46 6.14 -6.90
N VAL A 158 9.68 7.40 -6.50
CA VAL A 158 10.70 8.27 -7.10
C VAL A 158 12.09 7.65 -6.92
N SER A 159 12.39 7.09 -5.74
CA SER A 159 13.67 6.42 -5.46
C SER A 159 13.88 5.19 -6.35
N ILE A 160 12.87 4.33 -6.50
CA ILE A 160 12.95 3.15 -7.38
C ILE A 160 13.18 3.58 -8.82
N ASN A 161 12.46 4.60 -9.30
CA ASN A 161 12.60 5.09 -10.66
C ASN A 161 13.96 5.75 -10.86
N PHE A 162 14.46 6.53 -9.89
CA PHE A 162 15.81 7.08 -9.91
C PHE A 162 16.88 5.98 -10.10
N PHE A 163 16.84 4.90 -9.33
CA PHE A 163 17.80 3.80 -9.49
C PHE A 163 17.68 3.08 -10.84
N LYS A 164 16.47 2.94 -11.41
CA LYS A 164 16.30 2.41 -12.77
C LYS A 164 16.96 3.31 -13.82
N PHE A 165 16.76 4.62 -13.72
CA PHE A 165 17.41 5.58 -14.62
C PHE A 165 18.93 5.56 -14.44
N LEU A 166 19.42 5.62 -13.20
CA LEU A 166 20.84 5.55 -12.90
C LEU A 166 21.48 4.28 -13.50
N ALA A 167 20.82 3.14 -13.41
CA ALA A 167 21.27 1.90 -14.03
C ALA A 167 21.31 1.97 -15.56
N ALA A 168 20.34 2.64 -16.21
CA ALA A 168 20.33 2.82 -17.66
C ALA A 168 21.47 3.71 -18.16
N TYR A 169 21.88 4.71 -17.37
CA TYR A 169 22.95 5.65 -17.71
C TYR A 169 24.30 5.33 -17.07
N ILE A 170 24.46 4.14 -16.46
CA ILE A 170 25.68 3.77 -15.74
C ILE A 170 26.91 3.75 -16.66
N CYS A 171 26.74 3.35 -17.93
CA CYS A 171 27.84 3.33 -18.90
C CYS A 171 28.37 4.74 -19.19
N LEU A 172 27.48 5.74 -19.23
CA LEU A 172 27.84 7.14 -19.45
C LEU A 172 28.59 7.69 -18.22
N ILE A 173 28.09 7.41 -17.01
CA ILE A 173 28.74 7.84 -15.75
C ILE A 173 30.12 7.20 -15.61
N VAL A 174 30.25 5.90 -15.86
CA VAL A 174 31.54 5.20 -15.82
C VAL A 174 32.51 5.73 -16.89
N GLY A 175 32.03 6.00 -18.10
CA GLY A 175 32.83 6.57 -19.18
C GLY A 175 33.44 7.93 -18.82
N PHE A 176 32.63 8.85 -18.28
CA PHE A 176 33.13 10.13 -17.80
C PHE A 176 34.04 10.00 -16.58
N SER A 177 33.72 9.11 -15.64
CA SER A 177 34.54 8.85 -14.45
C SER A 177 35.94 8.37 -14.81
N LEU A 178 36.07 7.38 -15.69
CA LEU A 178 37.35 6.89 -16.16
C LEU A 178 38.08 7.94 -17.02
N GLY A 179 37.35 8.69 -17.86
CA GLY A 179 37.91 9.79 -18.63
C GLY A 179 38.54 10.87 -17.74
N PHE A 180 37.85 11.28 -16.67
CA PHE A 180 38.39 12.22 -15.70
C PHE A 180 39.57 11.66 -14.91
N SER A 181 39.57 10.36 -14.58
CA SER A 181 40.73 9.67 -13.98
C SER A 181 41.98 9.74 -14.84
N VAL A 182 41.85 9.53 -16.16
CA VAL A 182 42.99 9.60 -17.09
C VAL A 182 43.51 11.04 -17.22
N LEU A 183 42.60 12.01 -17.23
CA LEU A 183 42.93 13.41 -17.48
C LEU A 183 43.47 14.15 -16.25
N HIS A 184 43.00 13.77 -15.06
CA HIS A 184 43.33 14.38 -13.77
C HIS A 184 44.07 13.41 -12.84
N ASP A 185 45.07 12.71 -13.37
CA ASP A 185 45.88 11.71 -12.65
C ASP A 185 46.51 12.25 -11.34
N GLN A 186 46.83 13.54 -11.29
CA GLN A 186 47.44 14.17 -10.11
C GLN A 186 46.43 14.65 -9.05
N TYR A 187 45.12 14.57 -9.32
CA TYR A 187 44.09 14.97 -8.38
C TYR A 187 43.66 13.78 -7.52
N LYS A 188 43.78 13.92 -6.19
CA LYS A 188 43.59 12.81 -5.24
C LYS A 188 42.26 12.08 -5.38
N SER A 189 41.20 12.79 -5.75
CA SER A 189 39.86 12.19 -5.93
C SER A 189 39.73 11.35 -7.21
N PHE A 190 40.66 11.50 -8.17
CA PHE A 190 40.64 10.83 -9.46
C PHE A 190 41.64 9.66 -9.56
N THR A 191 42.53 9.50 -8.57
CA THR A 191 43.53 8.41 -8.51
C THR A 191 42.89 7.03 -8.31
N ASN A 192 41.87 6.94 -7.44
CA ASN A 192 41.18 5.67 -7.17
C ASN A 192 39.89 5.57 -8.00
N PRO A 193 39.68 4.49 -8.80
CA PRO A 193 38.53 4.40 -9.71
C PRO A 193 37.17 4.39 -9.00
N LEU A 194 37.09 3.89 -7.77
CA LEU A 194 35.85 3.93 -6.98
C LEU A 194 35.56 5.32 -6.43
N ILE A 195 36.61 6.04 -6.01
CA ILE A 195 36.48 7.42 -5.50
C ILE A 195 36.18 8.36 -6.67
N SER A 196 36.76 8.12 -7.85
CA SER A 196 36.45 8.90 -9.05
C SER A 196 35.02 8.68 -9.52
N LEU A 197 34.49 7.46 -9.42
CA LEU A 197 33.09 7.18 -9.70
C LEU A 197 32.19 7.91 -8.70
N LEU A 198 32.49 7.84 -7.40
CA LEU A 198 31.75 8.59 -6.37
C LEU A 198 31.79 10.10 -6.63
N LYS A 199 32.96 10.66 -6.96
CA LYS A 199 33.12 12.07 -7.31
C LYS A 199 32.30 12.43 -8.55
N THR A 200 32.27 11.55 -9.56
CA THR A 200 31.47 11.76 -10.78
C THR A 200 29.96 11.75 -10.50
N VAL A 201 29.50 10.87 -9.59
CA VAL A 201 28.10 10.86 -9.12
C VAL A 201 27.77 12.12 -8.31
N ILE A 202 28.71 12.61 -7.49
CA ILE A 202 28.55 13.90 -6.80
C ILE A 202 28.47 15.04 -7.82
N MET A 203 29.34 15.06 -8.83
CA MET A 203 29.30 16.07 -9.90
C MET A 203 28.00 16.05 -10.72
N MET A 204 27.28 14.92 -10.77
CA MET A 204 25.95 14.83 -11.39
C MET A 204 24.91 15.72 -10.68
N SER A 205 25.05 15.97 -9.37
CA SER A 205 24.13 16.84 -8.62
C SER A 205 24.23 18.32 -9.05
N GLY A 206 25.27 18.68 -9.81
CA GLY A 206 25.58 20.05 -10.21
C GLY A 206 26.67 20.70 -9.37
N GLU A 207 27.20 20.01 -8.36
CA GLU A 207 28.35 20.47 -7.58
C GLU A 207 29.65 20.28 -8.38
N LEU A 208 30.03 21.33 -9.12
CA LEU A 208 31.27 21.39 -9.90
C LEU A 208 32.29 22.27 -9.16
N GLU A 209 33.27 21.65 -8.51
CA GLU A 209 34.44 22.33 -7.94
C GLU A 209 35.42 22.75 -9.06
N PHE A 210 34.98 23.66 -9.94
CA PHE A 210 35.79 24.13 -11.08
C PHE A 210 37.11 24.78 -10.61
N GLU A 211 37.06 25.53 -9.51
CA GLU A 211 38.22 26.29 -9.05
C GLU A 211 39.36 25.38 -8.57
N ASP A 212 39.02 24.38 -7.77
CA ASP A 212 39.98 23.43 -7.22
C ASP A 212 40.53 22.43 -8.25
N VAL A 213 39.76 22.14 -9.31
CA VAL A 213 40.15 21.20 -10.37
C VAL A 213 41.03 21.86 -11.44
N PHE A 214 40.81 23.16 -11.73
CA PHE A 214 41.46 23.84 -12.86
C PHE A 214 42.46 24.93 -12.49
N PHE A 215 42.33 25.60 -11.33
CA PHE A 215 43.22 26.70 -10.93
C PHE A 215 44.25 26.33 -9.86
N ASN A 216 44.30 25.07 -9.41
CA ASN A 216 45.37 24.63 -8.51
C ASN A 216 46.74 24.72 -9.23
N ASP A 217 47.79 25.14 -8.50
CA ASP A 217 49.16 25.44 -8.93
C ASP A 217 49.92 24.32 -9.71
N LYS A 218 49.26 23.20 -10.00
CA LYS A 218 49.81 22.09 -10.78
C LYS A 218 49.29 22.16 -12.20
N THR A 219 50.19 22.49 -13.12
CA THR A 219 49.92 22.61 -14.56
C THR A 219 49.23 21.36 -15.11
N LEU A 220 47.97 21.49 -15.53
CA LEU A 220 47.23 20.49 -16.30
C LEU A 220 48.01 20.13 -17.58
N LYS A 221 48.32 18.84 -17.79
CA LYS A 221 49.04 18.37 -18.99
C LYS A 221 48.27 18.67 -20.29
N TYR A 222 46.94 18.65 -20.24
CA TYR A 222 46.08 18.81 -21.42
C TYR A 222 44.86 19.71 -21.10
N PRO A 223 45.06 21.04 -21.03
CA PRO A 223 43.98 21.94 -20.63
C PRO A 223 42.81 21.90 -21.63
N GLY A 224 43.05 21.93 -22.95
CA GLY A 224 41.98 21.96 -23.94
C GLY A 224 41.02 20.76 -23.85
N THR A 225 41.56 19.54 -23.81
CA THR A 225 40.78 18.30 -23.67
C THR A 225 40.00 18.28 -22.35
N ALA A 226 40.55 18.84 -21.28
CA ALA A 226 39.89 18.92 -19.98
C ALA A 226 38.69 19.87 -19.97
N HIS A 227 38.83 21.05 -20.55
CA HIS A 227 37.71 21.98 -20.71
C HIS A 227 36.62 21.37 -21.60
N LEU A 228 36.98 20.68 -22.69
CA LEU A 228 36.01 20.04 -23.58
C LEU A 228 35.26 18.89 -22.90
N MET A 229 35.97 18.01 -22.18
CA MET A 229 35.33 16.91 -21.44
C MET A 229 34.44 17.43 -20.32
N LEU A 230 34.86 18.46 -19.59
CA LEU A 230 34.03 19.09 -18.57
C LEU A 230 32.78 19.72 -19.20
N LEU A 231 32.92 20.51 -20.27
CA LEU A 231 31.79 21.13 -20.96
C LEU A 231 30.78 20.07 -21.43
N SER A 232 31.27 18.99 -22.05
CA SER A 232 30.42 17.88 -22.47
C SER A 232 29.72 17.20 -21.29
N PHE A 233 30.41 17.04 -20.15
CA PHE A 233 29.83 16.48 -18.93
C PHE A 233 28.72 17.38 -18.37
N VAL A 234 28.94 18.70 -18.30
CA VAL A 234 27.92 19.64 -17.82
C VAL A 234 26.67 19.58 -18.68
N ILE A 235 26.83 19.56 -20.00
CA ILE A 235 25.68 19.50 -20.92
C ILE A 235 24.95 18.16 -20.81
N LEU A 236 25.67 17.04 -20.95
CA LEU A 236 25.03 15.71 -21.03
C LEU A 236 24.54 15.20 -19.68
N VAL A 237 25.33 15.36 -18.61
CA VAL A 237 25.04 14.82 -17.28
C VAL A 237 24.33 15.85 -16.43
N THR A 238 24.94 17.01 -16.20
CA THR A 238 24.38 17.98 -15.25
C THR A 238 23.10 18.63 -15.76
N VAL A 239 23.01 18.97 -17.05
CA VAL A 239 21.83 19.63 -17.62
C VAL A 239 20.84 18.60 -18.15
N ILE A 240 21.22 17.79 -19.14
CA ILE A 240 20.26 16.89 -19.82
C ILE A 240 19.80 15.77 -18.88
N LEU A 241 20.72 15.03 -18.26
CA LEU A 241 20.36 13.88 -17.44
C LEU A 241 19.61 14.31 -16.16
N THR A 242 20.06 15.34 -15.44
CA THR A 242 19.35 15.85 -14.25
C THR A 242 17.96 16.38 -14.58
N ASN A 243 17.79 17.14 -15.66
CA ASN A 243 16.47 17.62 -16.06
C ASN A 243 15.54 16.47 -16.49
N LEU A 244 16.06 15.44 -17.13
CA LEU A 244 15.29 14.23 -17.46
C LEU A 244 14.84 13.50 -16.20
N MET A 245 15.74 13.31 -15.23
CA MET A 245 15.41 12.66 -13.94
C MET A 245 14.35 13.44 -13.17
N VAL A 246 14.48 14.77 -13.08
CA VAL A 246 13.50 15.63 -12.41
C VAL A 246 12.17 15.61 -13.17
N GLY A 247 12.17 15.70 -14.51
CA GLY A 247 10.96 15.67 -15.33
C GLY A 247 10.16 14.39 -15.16
N LEU A 248 10.84 13.25 -15.13
CA LEU A 248 10.20 11.94 -14.91
C LEU A 248 9.69 11.79 -13.49
N ALA A 249 10.48 12.19 -12.48
CA ALA A 249 10.04 12.19 -11.10
C ALA A 249 8.78 13.05 -10.90
N VAL A 250 8.72 14.23 -11.52
CA VAL A 250 7.53 15.10 -11.47
C VAL A 250 6.33 14.44 -12.15
N SER A 251 6.52 13.82 -13.31
CA SER A 251 5.44 13.09 -14.00
C SER A 251 4.90 11.93 -13.16
N ASP A 252 5.78 11.13 -12.54
CA ASP A 252 5.41 10.03 -11.65
C ASP A 252 4.64 10.52 -10.41
N ILE A 253 5.10 11.63 -9.80
CA ILE A 253 4.42 12.25 -8.65
C ILE A 253 3.02 12.74 -9.06
N GLN A 254 2.87 13.34 -10.23
CA GLN A 254 1.58 13.82 -10.74
C GLN A 254 0.61 12.65 -10.97
N GLU A 255 1.06 11.57 -11.60
CA GLU A 255 0.24 10.39 -11.84
C GLU A 255 -0.18 9.73 -10.51
N LEU A 256 0.76 9.59 -9.57
CA LEU A 256 0.47 9.05 -8.25
C LEU A 256 -0.51 9.92 -7.46
N ARG A 257 -0.44 11.26 -7.59
CA ARG A 257 -1.44 12.18 -7.01
C ARG A 257 -2.82 12.02 -7.63
N ARG A 258 -2.90 11.78 -8.93
CA ARG A 258 -4.17 11.60 -9.66
C ARG A 258 -4.93 10.37 -9.17
N CYS A 259 -4.21 9.27 -8.91
CA CYS A 259 -4.80 8.03 -8.38
C CYS A 259 -4.99 8.04 -6.84
N ALA A 260 -4.32 8.94 -6.11
CA ALA A 260 -4.22 8.92 -4.64
C ALA A 260 -5.55 8.81 -3.88
N GLY A 261 -6.65 9.38 -4.39
CA GLY A 261 -7.95 9.32 -3.70
C GLY A 261 -8.52 7.90 -3.61
N LEU A 262 -8.49 7.16 -4.72
CA LEU A 262 -8.94 5.77 -4.77
C LEU A 262 -7.94 4.86 -4.05
N ASP A 263 -6.67 5.06 -4.35
CA ASP A 263 -5.55 4.35 -3.76
C ASP A 263 -5.50 4.45 -2.23
N ARG A 264 -5.79 5.62 -1.66
CA ARG A 264 -5.87 5.83 -0.21
C ARG A 264 -6.98 4.97 0.39
N LEU A 265 -8.09 4.78 -0.33
CA LEU A 265 -9.23 4.00 0.14
C LEU A 265 -8.98 2.50 0.04
N VAL A 266 -8.33 2.06 -1.04
CA VAL A 266 -7.84 0.69 -1.23
C VAL A 266 -6.80 0.33 -0.16
N ARG A 267 -5.77 1.17 0.03
CA ARG A 267 -4.75 0.97 1.08
C ARG A 267 -5.36 0.91 2.47
N ARG A 268 -6.33 1.78 2.78
CA ARG A 268 -7.09 1.70 4.05
C ARG A 268 -7.81 0.37 4.19
N ALA A 269 -8.46 -0.13 3.14
CA ALA A 269 -9.14 -1.40 3.17
C ALA A 269 -8.15 -2.57 3.36
N GLU A 270 -7.10 -2.68 2.54
CA GLU A 270 -6.10 -3.74 2.64
C GLU A 270 -5.41 -3.80 4.01
N LEU A 271 -5.07 -2.63 4.55
CA LEU A 271 -4.42 -2.52 5.85
C LEU A 271 -5.37 -2.95 6.99
N VAL A 272 -6.65 -2.59 6.89
CA VAL A 272 -7.69 -3.05 7.80
C VAL A 272 -7.90 -4.57 7.69
N ALA A 273 -7.89 -5.13 6.47
CA ALA A 273 -7.98 -6.58 6.24
C ALA A 273 -6.83 -7.33 6.90
N HIS A 274 -5.62 -6.84 6.69
CA HIS A 274 -4.41 -7.49 7.17
C HIS A 274 -4.37 -7.53 8.69
N VAL A 275 -4.72 -6.40 9.34
CA VAL A 275 -4.84 -6.31 10.79
C VAL A 275 -5.94 -7.23 11.32
N GLU A 276 -7.10 -7.33 10.67
CA GLU A 276 -8.14 -8.27 11.07
C GLU A 276 -7.68 -9.73 10.94
N ASN A 277 -7.07 -10.10 9.81
CA ASN A 277 -6.57 -11.46 9.60
C ASN A 277 -5.50 -11.83 10.62
N MET A 278 -4.62 -10.90 11.01
CA MET A 278 -3.64 -11.12 12.08
C MET A 278 -4.31 -11.26 13.45
N LEU A 279 -5.24 -10.36 13.80
CA LEU A 279 -5.96 -10.36 15.08
C LEU A 279 -6.83 -11.61 15.28
N PHE A 280 -7.41 -12.17 14.21
CA PHE A 280 -8.28 -13.35 14.23
C PHE A 280 -7.57 -14.66 13.84
N SER A 281 -6.24 -14.64 13.70
CA SER A 281 -5.48 -15.87 13.43
C SER A 281 -5.52 -16.85 14.61
N LYS A 282 -5.63 -18.15 14.32
CA LYS A 282 -5.68 -19.23 15.32
C LYS A 282 -4.39 -19.35 16.15
N LEU A 283 -3.28 -18.85 15.63
CA LEU A 283 -1.97 -18.84 16.30
C LEU A 283 -1.94 -17.88 17.50
N LEU A 284 -2.72 -16.79 17.46
CA LEU A 284 -2.81 -15.83 18.56
C LEU A 284 -3.46 -16.44 19.81
N ASP A 285 -4.26 -17.50 19.65
CA ASP A 285 -4.92 -18.23 20.75
C ASP A 285 -3.92 -19.06 21.58
N TYR A 286 -2.76 -19.40 21.02
CA TYR A 286 -1.72 -20.18 21.71
C TYR A 286 -0.75 -19.34 22.54
N THR A 287 -0.86 -18.01 22.52
CA THR A 287 0.06 -17.13 23.25
C THR A 287 -0.43 -16.83 24.69
N PRO A 288 0.48 -16.73 25.68
CA PRO A 288 0.11 -16.50 27.09
C PRO A 288 -0.50 -15.11 27.33
N ALA A 289 -0.41 -14.19 26.36
CA ALA A 289 -1.00 -12.86 26.39
C ALA A 289 -2.49 -12.82 25.96
N CYS A 290 -3.20 -13.95 26.09
CA CYS A 290 -4.57 -14.13 25.60
C CYS A 290 -5.55 -13.04 26.09
N LYS A 291 -5.37 -12.50 27.31
CA LYS A 291 -6.21 -11.41 27.85
C LYS A 291 -6.03 -10.07 27.11
N ILE A 292 -4.81 -9.72 26.75
CA ILE A 292 -4.50 -8.50 25.98
C ILE A 292 -5.05 -8.66 24.56
N ILE A 293 -4.84 -9.83 23.96
CA ILE A 293 -5.35 -10.15 22.63
C ILE A 293 -6.89 -10.13 22.58
N GLN A 294 -7.57 -10.65 23.60
CA GLN A 294 -9.03 -10.59 23.70
C GLN A 294 -9.54 -9.16 23.87
N ALA A 295 -8.85 -8.31 24.64
CA ALA A 295 -9.15 -6.88 24.74
C ALA A 295 -8.95 -6.18 23.39
N CYS A 296 -7.89 -6.51 22.65
CA CYS A 296 -7.62 -6.01 21.31
C CYS A 296 -8.69 -6.46 20.29
N ARG A 297 -9.12 -7.73 20.33
CA ARG A 297 -10.20 -8.28 19.48
C ARG A 297 -11.53 -7.57 19.74
N ARG A 298 -11.91 -7.37 21.02
CA ARG A 298 -13.09 -6.58 21.41
C ARG A 298 -12.97 -5.13 20.94
N GLY A 299 -11.77 -4.57 21.01
CA GLY A 299 -11.45 -3.22 20.58
C GLY A 299 -11.46 -3.02 19.07
N ALA A 300 -11.27 -4.06 18.24
CA ALA A 300 -11.13 -3.96 16.78
C ALA A 300 -12.43 -4.22 15.98
N LEU A 301 -13.37 -5.00 16.53
CA LEU A 301 -14.62 -5.38 15.87
C LEU A 301 -15.62 -4.21 15.79
N LEU A 302 -15.98 -3.73 14.60
CA LEU A 302 -17.08 -2.77 14.41
C LEU A 302 -18.44 -3.33 14.81
N LEU A 303 -18.68 -4.60 14.45
CA LEU A 303 -19.80 -5.39 14.94
C LEU A 303 -19.22 -6.47 15.85
N HIS A 304 -19.69 -6.55 17.10
CA HIS A 304 -19.65 -7.81 17.84
C HIS A 304 -20.14 -8.92 16.91
N PRO A 305 -19.56 -10.14 16.92
CA PRO A 305 -20.15 -11.25 16.19
C PRO A 305 -21.56 -11.34 16.75
N PRO A 306 -22.60 -11.04 15.95
CA PRO A 306 -23.93 -11.16 16.47
C PRO A 306 -24.12 -12.66 16.55
N TYR A 307 -24.13 -13.20 17.77
CA TYR A 307 -24.65 -14.53 18.03
C TYR A 307 -26.09 -14.71 17.47
N HIS A 308 -26.71 -13.63 16.95
CA HIS A 308 -28.05 -13.56 16.37
C HIS A 308 -28.19 -12.89 14.98
N CYS A 309 -27.15 -12.78 14.13
CA CYS A 309 -27.37 -12.35 12.73
C CYS A 309 -27.24 -13.52 11.75
N ALA A 310 -27.87 -14.64 12.09
CA ALA A 310 -28.36 -15.57 11.09
C ALA A 310 -29.76 -15.07 10.69
N LEU A 311 -29.85 -14.31 9.60
CA LEU A 311 -31.15 -14.01 9.01
C LEU A 311 -31.63 -15.28 8.31
N HIS A 312 -32.41 -16.10 9.03
CA HIS A 312 -32.93 -17.36 8.52
C HIS A 312 -34.10 -17.10 7.58
N ILE A 313 -33.79 -16.68 6.36
CA ILE A 313 -34.78 -16.35 5.33
C ILE A 313 -35.42 -17.66 4.89
N ARG A 314 -36.75 -17.76 5.00
CA ARG A 314 -37.50 -18.86 4.38
C ARG A 314 -37.82 -18.44 2.95
N PRO A 315 -37.20 -19.06 1.92
CA PRO A 315 -37.34 -18.60 0.53
C PRO A 315 -38.78 -18.60 0.02
N ASN A 316 -39.66 -19.35 0.67
CA ASN A 316 -41.05 -19.59 0.28
C ASN A 316 -42.07 -18.95 1.24
N ASP A 317 -41.64 -18.10 2.20
CA ASP A 317 -42.56 -17.44 3.13
C ASP A 317 -43.06 -16.10 2.54
N PRO A 318 -44.35 -15.96 2.20
CA PRO A 318 -44.90 -14.74 1.60
C PRO A 318 -44.91 -13.53 2.55
N ARG A 319 -44.63 -13.71 3.85
CA ARG A 319 -44.60 -12.63 4.86
C ARG A 319 -43.21 -12.02 5.08
N GLU A 320 -42.17 -12.57 4.46
CA GLU A 320 -40.79 -12.10 4.63
C GLU A 320 -40.52 -10.82 3.79
N LYS A 321 -40.67 -9.64 4.41
CA LYS A 321 -40.42 -8.32 3.79
C LYS A 321 -39.03 -7.73 4.10
N ARG A 322 -38.19 -8.47 4.82
CA ARG A 322 -36.91 -7.95 5.36
C ARG A 322 -35.82 -7.73 4.31
N LEU A 323 -35.93 -8.36 3.15
CA LEU A 323 -35.01 -8.19 2.03
C LEU A 323 -35.78 -7.87 0.74
N PRO A 324 -35.20 -7.08 -0.18
CA PRO A 324 -35.75 -6.88 -1.51
C PRO A 324 -35.93 -8.23 -2.23
N ARG A 325 -37.10 -8.45 -2.82
CA ARG A 325 -37.45 -9.72 -3.51
C ARG A 325 -36.47 -10.07 -4.63
N GLU A 326 -35.90 -9.07 -5.29
CA GLU A 326 -34.89 -9.26 -6.33
C GLU A 326 -33.60 -9.91 -5.80
N LEU A 327 -33.18 -9.54 -4.58
CA LEU A 327 -31.99 -10.10 -3.96
C LEU A 327 -32.21 -11.58 -3.59
N ILE A 328 -33.40 -11.91 -3.08
CA ILE A 328 -33.80 -13.29 -2.74
C ILE A 328 -33.79 -14.17 -4.00
N ARG A 329 -34.38 -13.68 -5.11
CA ARG A 329 -34.37 -14.40 -6.39
C ARG A 329 -32.96 -14.56 -6.95
N ALA A 330 -32.10 -13.54 -6.86
CA ALA A 330 -30.72 -13.61 -7.34
C ALA A 330 -29.88 -14.63 -6.55
N VAL A 331 -30.02 -14.65 -5.22
CA VAL A 331 -29.38 -15.64 -4.35
C VAL A 331 -29.89 -17.05 -4.67
N TYR A 332 -31.20 -17.22 -4.89
CA TYR A 332 -31.78 -18.51 -5.26
C TYR A 332 -31.26 -19.02 -6.60
N ARG A 333 -31.14 -18.14 -7.62
CA ARG A 333 -30.51 -18.49 -8.91
C ARG A 333 -29.05 -18.93 -8.73
N LEU A 334 -28.24 -18.16 -8.00
CA LEU A 334 -26.82 -18.49 -7.74
C LEU A 334 -26.65 -19.84 -7.02
N VAL A 335 -27.52 -20.15 -6.07
CA VAL A 335 -27.51 -21.45 -5.36
C VAL A 335 -27.95 -22.57 -6.29
N SER A 336 -28.98 -22.35 -7.11
CA SER A 336 -29.44 -23.35 -8.11
C SER A 336 -28.37 -23.67 -9.14
N GLU A 337 -27.64 -22.65 -9.65
CA GLU A 337 -26.53 -22.80 -10.59
C GLU A 337 -25.33 -23.52 -9.97
N ARG A 338 -25.02 -23.26 -8.69
CA ARG A 338 -23.99 -24.01 -7.97
C ARG A 338 -24.37 -25.47 -7.74
N LYS A 339 -25.65 -25.75 -7.48
CA LYS A 339 -26.16 -27.11 -7.31
C LYS A 339 -26.09 -27.87 -8.63
N THR A 340 -26.57 -27.28 -9.73
CA THR A 340 -26.48 -27.89 -11.07
C THR A 340 -25.02 -28.15 -11.45
N ARG A 341 -24.12 -27.17 -11.30
CA ARG A 341 -22.67 -27.38 -11.55
C ARG A 341 -22.06 -28.51 -10.72
N ARG A 342 -22.43 -28.66 -9.44
CA ARG A 342 -21.95 -29.76 -8.59
C ARG A 342 -22.49 -31.12 -9.02
N THR A 343 -23.74 -31.20 -9.48
CA THR A 343 -24.28 -32.44 -10.06
C THR A 343 -23.65 -32.79 -11.39
N THR A 344 -23.35 -31.81 -12.25
CA THR A 344 -22.66 -32.05 -13.53
C THR A 344 -21.22 -32.55 -13.32
N PHE A 345 -20.53 -32.09 -12.27
CA PHE A 345 -19.17 -32.53 -11.95
C PHE A 345 -19.11 -33.92 -11.28
N ARG A 346 -20.23 -34.42 -10.74
CA ARG A 346 -20.35 -35.78 -10.17
C ARG A 346 -20.89 -36.82 -11.16
N GLY A 347 -21.30 -36.42 -12.37
CA GLY A 347 -21.96 -37.26 -13.37
C GLY A 347 -21.06 -37.95 -14.39
N SER A 348 -19.73 -37.94 -14.22
CA SER A 348 -18.78 -38.59 -15.16
C SER A 348 -18.48 -40.07 -14.84
N ALA A 349 -19.44 -40.80 -14.24
CA ALA A 349 -19.41 -42.26 -14.15
C ALA A 349 -20.71 -42.82 -14.79
N PRO A 350 -20.64 -43.89 -15.61
CA PRO A 350 -21.78 -44.31 -16.42
C PRO A 350 -22.88 -44.96 -15.55
N PRO A 351 -24.17 -44.78 -15.88
CA PRO A 351 -25.27 -45.38 -15.14
C PRO A 351 -25.60 -46.79 -15.67
N PRO A 352 -26.18 -47.69 -14.86
CA PRO A 352 -26.95 -48.81 -15.39
C PRO A 352 -28.30 -48.30 -15.92
N GLN A 353 -28.69 -48.81 -17.09
CA GLN A 353 -29.94 -48.51 -17.78
C GLN A 353 -31.14 -48.83 -16.89
N ASN A 354 -32.01 -47.84 -16.65
CA ASN A 354 -33.49 -47.94 -16.60
C ASN A 354 -34.15 -46.71 -15.94
N VAL A 355 -33.95 -45.48 -16.45
CA VAL A 355 -34.81 -44.31 -16.11
C VAL A 355 -34.83 -43.29 -17.26
N ALA A 356 -35.23 -43.67 -18.48
CA ALA A 356 -35.16 -42.77 -19.65
C ALA A 356 -36.47 -42.05 -20.01
N ALA A 357 -37.60 -42.31 -19.35
CA ALA A 357 -38.90 -41.80 -19.79
C ALA A 357 -39.36 -40.47 -19.12
N ASN A 358 -38.80 -40.09 -17.96
CA ASN A 358 -39.32 -38.95 -17.17
C ASN A 358 -38.52 -37.65 -17.25
N GLU A 359 -37.26 -37.67 -17.74
CA GLU A 359 -36.43 -36.45 -17.80
C GLU A 359 -36.73 -35.57 -19.03
N SER A 360 -37.15 -36.14 -20.15
CA SER A 360 -37.41 -35.39 -21.39
C SER A 360 -38.60 -34.43 -21.27
N ASN A 361 -39.64 -34.82 -20.52
CA ASN A 361 -40.83 -34.00 -20.29
C ASN A 361 -40.54 -32.82 -19.35
N HIS A 362 -39.71 -33.01 -18.31
CA HIS A 362 -39.36 -31.94 -17.38
C HIS A 362 -38.45 -30.86 -18.01
N VAL A 363 -37.53 -31.25 -18.89
CA VAL A 363 -36.64 -30.32 -19.60
C VAL A 363 -37.42 -29.48 -20.62
N ARG A 364 -38.41 -30.06 -21.30
CA ARG A 364 -39.26 -29.36 -22.28
C ARG A 364 -40.24 -28.39 -21.60
N LEU A 365 -40.80 -28.79 -20.44
CA LEU A 365 -41.69 -27.95 -19.62
C LEU A 365 -40.94 -26.76 -19.00
N SER A 366 -39.70 -26.97 -18.55
CA SER A 366 -38.84 -25.92 -17.99
C SER A 366 -38.46 -24.87 -19.03
N ARG A 367 -38.19 -25.27 -20.29
CA ARG A 367 -37.90 -24.34 -21.40
C ARG A 367 -39.11 -23.52 -21.83
N MET A 368 -40.31 -24.09 -21.82
CA MET A 368 -41.55 -23.34 -22.11
C MET A 368 -41.87 -22.32 -21.02
N TYR A 369 -41.70 -22.70 -19.73
CA TYR A 369 -41.90 -21.78 -18.61
C TYR A 369 -40.85 -20.65 -18.59
N SER A 370 -39.58 -20.91 -18.94
CA SER A 370 -38.54 -19.88 -18.94
C SER A 370 -38.74 -18.81 -20.00
N ASN A 371 -39.19 -19.18 -21.20
CA ASN A 371 -39.42 -18.21 -22.27
C ASN A 371 -40.66 -17.35 -22.01
N GLN A 372 -41.73 -17.95 -21.49
CA GLN A 372 -42.94 -17.22 -21.14
C GLN A 372 -42.72 -16.26 -19.95
N SER A 373 -41.91 -16.67 -18.95
CA SER A 373 -41.56 -15.79 -17.82
C SER A 373 -40.64 -14.65 -18.23
N ASN A 374 -39.70 -14.88 -19.15
CA ASN A 374 -38.78 -13.84 -19.61
C ASN A 374 -39.51 -12.74 -20.39
N GLN A 375 -40.45 -13.10 -21.27
CA GLN A 375 -41.24 -12.11 -22.03
C GLN A 375 -42.14 -11.27 -21.10
N GLN A 376 -42.73 -11.92 -20.09
CA GLN A 376 -43.60 -11.26 -19.11
C GLN A 376 -42.79 -10.35 -18.17
N GLN A 377 -41.57 -10.77 -17.77
CA GLN A 377 -40.63 -9.93 -17.02
C GLN A 377 -40.17 -8.71 -17.81
N LEU A 378 -39.93 -8.85 -19.12
CA LEU A 378 -39.49 -7.73 -19.98
C LEU A 378 -40.59 -6.66 -20.12
N ASN A 379 -41.85 -7.10 -20.23
CA ASN A 379 -43.00 -6.20 -20.27
C ASN A 379 -43.27 -5.52 -18.91
N GLU A 380 -43.07 -6.23 -17.80
CA GLU A 380 -43.22 -5.70 -16.44
C GLU A 380 -42.11 -4.69 -16.10
N LEU A 381 -40.86 -4.97 -16.53
CA LEU A 381 -39.74 -4.03 -16.43
C LEU A 381 -39.96 -2.78 -17.26
N ALA A 382 -40.50 -2.91 -18.48
CA ALA A 382 -40.83 -1.75 -19.33
C ALA A 382 -41.94 -0.89 -18.71
N ALA A 383 -42.92 -1.50 -18.04
CA ALA A 383 -43.99 -0.80 -17.33
C ALA A 383 -43.46 -0.08 -16.07
N GLU A 384 -42.59 -0.72 -15.29
CA GLU A 384 -41.90 -0.12 -14.14
C GLU A 384 -41.01 1.05 -14.57
N LEU A 385 -40.28 0.92 -15.69
CA LEU A 385 -39.42 1.99 -16.20
C LEU A 385 -40.24 3.22 -16.61
N LYS A 386 -41.39 3.02 -17.27
CA LYS A 386 -42.33 4.11 -17.58
C LYS A 386 -42.88 4.77 -16.32
N ARG A 387 -43.22 3.98 -15.28
CA ARG A 387 -43.70 4.51 -14.00
C ARG A 387 -42.63 5.31 -13.25
N CYS A 388 -41.40 4.83 -13.27
CA CYS A 388 -40.27 5.50 -12.64
C CYS A 388 -39.93 6.81 -13.38
N SER A 389 -39.92 6.78 -14.72
CA SER A 389 -39.75 7.98 -15.55
C SER A 389 -40.83 9.04 -15.25
N TYR A 390 -42.09 8.63 -15.12
CA TYR A 390 -43.19 9.54 -14.78
C TYR A 390 -43.04 10.12 -13.35
N ASN A 391 -42.66 9.29 -12.38
CA ASN A 391 -42.41 9.76 -11.00
C ASN A 391 -41.21 10.71 -10.88
N ILE A 392 -40.18 10.51 -11.71
CA ILE A 392 -39.04 11.42 -11.78
C ILE A 392 -39.46 12.74 -12.42
N SER A 393 -40.20 12.72 -13.52
CA SER A 393 -40.68 13.94 -14.20
C SER A 393 -41.55 14.79 -13.27
N THR A 394 -42.50 14.17 -12.58
CA THR A 394 -43.38 14.88 -11.63
C THR A 394 -42.63 15.44 -10.42
N LYS A 395 -41.57 14.78 -9.95
CA LYS A 395 -40.69 15.33 -8.91
C LYS A 395 -39.84 16.49 -9.43
N LEU A 396 -39.39 16.41 -10.68
CA LEU A 396 -38.65 17.49 -11.32
C LEU A 396 -39.53 18.73 -11.45
N ASP A 397 -40.76 18.60 -11.94
CA ASP A 397 -41.72 19.71 -12.06
C ASP A 397 -42.03 20.34 -10.70
N ARG A 398 -42.15 19.51 -9.64
CA ARG A 398 -42.35 20.01 -8.27
C ARG A 398 -41.15 20.80 -7.73
N LEU A 399 -39.94 20.41 -8.12
CA LEU A 399 -38.71 21.10 -7.77
C LEU A 399 -38.59 22.40 -8.56
N THR A 400 -38.88 22.38 -9.87
CA THR A 400 -38.90 23.57 -10.72
C THR A 400 -39.89 24.61 -10.18
N ASN A 401 -41.11 24.21 -9.85
CA ASN A 401 -42.11 25.12 -9.28
C ASN A 401 -41.66 25.69 -7.93
N LYS A 402 -40.99 24.89 -7.08
CA LYS A 402 -40.44 25.38 -5.81
C LYS A 402 -39.32 26.39 -6.02
N VAL A 403 -38.43 26.15 -6.98
CA VAL A 403 -37.37 27.10 -7.33
C VAL A 403 -37.98 28.39 -7.85
N GLU A 404 -38.96 28.32 -8.73
CA GLU A 404 -39.65 29.50 -9.29
C GLU A 404 -40.42 30.30 -8.21
N THR A 405 -40.98 29.61 -7.22
CA THR A 405 -41.61 30.26 -6.05
C THR A 405 -40.57 30.99 -5.20
N ILE A 406 -39.41 30.36 -4.95
CA ILE A 406 -38.31 30.98 -4.19
C ILE A 406 -37.73 32.19 -4.96
N THR A 407 -37.62 32.10 -6.28
CA THR A 407 -37.16 33.22 -7.12
C THR A 407 -38.14 34.39 -7.07
N ARG A 408 -39.46 34.15 -7.12
CA ARG A 408 -40.49 35.19 -6.94
C ARG A 408 -40.46 35.84 -5.56
N ASP A 409 -40.25 35.05 -4.50
CA ASP A 409 -40.14 35.58 -3.14
C ASP A 409 -38.88 36.45 -2.97
N LEU A 410 -37.78 36.10 -3.66
CA LEU A 410 -36.55 36.90 -3.68
C LEU A 410 -36.76 38.24 -4.42
N ASP A 411 -37.42 38.24 -5.57
CA ASP A 411 -37.71 39.48 -6.33
C ASP A 411 -38.65 40.42 -5.56
N LEU A 412 -39.61 39.86 -4.80
CA LEU A 412 -40.50 40.65 -3.93
C LEU A 412 -39.77 41.26 -2.73
N THR A 413 -38.72 40.60 -2.21
CA THR A 413 -37.91 41.16 -1.11
C THR A 413 -36.95 42.24 -1.58
N VAL A 414 -36.53 42.22 -2.84
CA VAL A 414 -35.66 43.26 -3.43
C VAL A 414 -36.43 44.55 -3.75
N HIS A 415 -37.74 44.49 -4.02
CA HIS A 415 -38.56 45.67 -4.29
C HIS A 415 -39.13 46.38 -3.05
N LEU A 416 -39.00 45.79 -1.86
CA LEU A 416 -39.48 46.34 -0.59
C LEU A 416 -38.39 47.02 0.25
N HIS A 417 -37.20 47.23 -0.33
CA HIS A 417 -36.04 47.79 0.36
C HIS A 417 -35.43 49.02 -0.30
#